data_AF-A0A6J5XRX9-F1
#
_entry.id   AF-A0A6J5XRX9-F1
#
_cell.length_a   1.000
_cell.length_b   1.000
_cell.length_c   1.000
_cell.angle_alpha   90.00
_cell.angle_beta   90.00
_cell.angle_gamma   90.00
#
_symmetry.space_group_name_H-M   'P 1'
#
loop_
_entity.id
_entity.type
_entity.pdbx_description
1 polymer ?
#
loop_
_entity_poly.entity_id
_entity_poly.type
_entity_poly.pdbx_seq_one_letter_code
_entity_poly.pdbx_strand_id
1 'polypeptide(L)'
;MGRRNVILKLDMAKVYDRVEWIFLEHMMRTMEFPNHFIQLIMGYITSISYSLLLQGRPFGHIVPSRGLRQGDPLSSYLFLIVEKDDSLLVCDVESLKIMELK
;
A
#
# COMPACT_ATOMS: atom_id res chain seq x y z
N MET A 1 -24.40 7.05 -32.05
CA MET A 1 -23.35 6.22 -31.43
C MET A 1 -23.10 6.72 -30.01
N GLY A 2 -23.58 6.03 -28.98
CA GLY A 2 -23.38 6.42 -27.58
C GLY A 2 -21.99 6.02 -27.09
N ARG A 3 -21.24 6.97 -26.50
CA ARG A 3 -19.97 6.69 -25.84
C ARG A 3 -20.24 5.83 -24.60
N ARG A 4 -19.65 4.63 -24.56
CA ARG A 4 -19.62 3.81 -23.34
C ARG A 4 -18.50 4.35 -22.47
N ASN A 5 -18.85 4.96 -21.35
CA ASN A 5 -17.88 5.33 -20.33
C ASN A 5 -17.68 4.11 -19.42
N VAL A 6 -16.44 3.66 -19.30
CA VAL A 6 -16.04 2.63 -18.34
C VAL A 6 -15.51 3.36 -17.11
N ILE A 7 -16.09 3.08 -15.94
CA ILE A 7 -15.62 3.59 -14.66
C ILE A 7 -14.93 2.43 -13.94
N LEU A 8 -13.62 2.55 -13.74
CA LEU A 8 -12.84 1.62 -12.93
C LEU A 8 -12.88 2.13 -11.49
N LYS A 9 -13.63 1.43 -10.63
CA LYS A 9 -13.65 1.72 -9.20
C LYS A 9 -12.67 0.78 -8.50
N LEU A 10 -11.53 1.33 -8.08
CA LEU A 10 -10.57 0.63 -7.22
C LEU A 10 -11.19 0.45 -5.83
N ASP A 11 -11.28 -0.80 -5.40
CA ASP A 11 -11.77 -1.18 -4.08
C ASP A 11 -10.65 -1.01 -3.05
N MET A 12 -10.47 0.23 -2.57
CA MET A 12 -9.33 0.65 -1.73
C MET A 12 -9.20 -0.19 -0.45
N ALA A 13 -10.31 -0.67 0.12
CA ALA A 13 -10.29 -1.53 1.31
C ALA A 13 -9.44 -2.79 1.09
N LYS A 14 -9.49 -3.39 -0.10
CA LYS A 14 -8.68 -4.57 -0.45
C LYS A 14 -7.21 -4.24 -0.73
N VAL A 15 -6.89 -2.98 -0.98
CA VAL A 15 -5.52 -2.56 -1.28
C VAL A 15 -4.71 -2.43 0.01
N TYR A 16 -5.33 -1.95 1.10
CA TYR A 16 -4.70 -1.92 2.44
C TYR A 16 -4.22 -3.32 2.87
N ASP A 17 -4.99 -4.37 2.62
CA ASP A 17 -4.63 -5.76 2.99
C ASP A 17 -3.52 -6.38 2.12
N ARG A 18 -3.18 -5.73 1.01
CA ARG A 18 -2.27 -6.27 -0.02
C ARG A 18 -0.92 -5.55 -0.09
N VAL A 19 -0.73 -4.48 0.67
CA VAL A 19 0.56 -3.76 0.69
C VAL A 19 1.65 -4.66 1.25
N GLU A 20 2.57 -5.08 0.40
CA GLU A 20 3.76 -5.82 0.81
C GLU A 20 4.74 -4.86 1.51
N TRP A 21 5.14 -5.17 2.74
CA TRP A 21 5.96 -4.24 3.54
C TRP A 21 7.36 -4.03 2.96
N ILE A 22 7.94 -5.05 2.33
CA ILE A 22 9.23 -4.95 1.65
C ILE A 22 9.16 -3.93 0.51
N PHE A 23 8.04 -3.91 -0.22
CA PHE A 23 7.82 -2.94 -1.29
C PHE A 23 7.70 -1.51 -0.72
N LEU A 24 6.90 -1.32 0.33
CA LEU A 24 6.78 -0.04 1.01
C LEU A 24 8.13 0.47 1.54
N GLU A 25 8.95 -0.40 2.13
CA GLU A 25 10.30 -0.03 2.57
C GLU A 25 11.16 0.44 1.39
N HIS A 26 11.16 -0.31 0.30
CA HIS A 26 11.92 0.01 -0.90
C HIS A 26 11.50 1.37 -1.46
N MET A 27 10.21 1.63 -1.56
CA MET A 27 9.68 2.92 -2.01
C MET A 27 10.12 4.08 -1.13
N MET A 28 10.03 3.94 0.19
CA MET A 28 10.49 4.98 1.11
C MET A 28 12.00 5.24 0.98
N ARG A 29 12.80 4.21 0.67
CA ARG A 29 14.23 4.38 0.38
C ARG A 29 14.45 5.12 -0.94
N THR A 30 13.69 4.79 -1.99
CA THR A 30 13.76 5.45 -3.30
C THR A 30 13.35 6.93 -3.23
N MET A 31 12.38 7.26 -2.38
CA MET A 31 11.99 8.66 -2.10
C MET A 31 12.94 9.38 -1.11
N GLU A 32 14.08 8.77 -0.79
CA GLU A 32 15.13 9.34 0.07
C GLU A 32 14.67 9.71 1.50
N PHE A 33 13.70 8.97 2.05
CA PHE A 33 13.33 9.17 3.45
C PHE A 33 14.51 8.84 4.39
N PRO A 34 14.65 9.55 5.52
CA PRO A 34 15.70 9.25 6.49
C PRO A 34 15.61 7.80 7.00
N ASN A 35 16.74 7.09 7.03
CA ASN A 35 16.79 5.69 7.46
C ASN A 35 16.14 5.44 8.83
N HIS A 36 16.31 6.36 9.78
CA HIS A 36 15.69 6.25 11.11
C HIS A 36 14.15 6.26 11.02
N PHE A 37 13.59 7.06 10.12
CA PHE A 37 12.15 7.16 9.91
C PHE A 37 11.62 5.87 9.28
N ILE A 38 12.33 5.35 8.27
CA ILE A 38 12.00 4.07 7.64
C ILE A 38 11.97 2.95 8.69
N GLN A 39 12.98 2.86 9.55
CA GLN A 39 13.03 1.86 10.62
C GLN A 39 11.86 1.99 11.61
N LEU A 40 11.47 3.21 11.97
CA LEU A 40 10.31 3.45 12.84
C LEU A 40 9.01 2.96 12.19
N ILE A 41 8.81 3.26 10.90
CA ILE A 41 7.64 2.79 10.15
C ILE A 41 7.64 1.26 10.03
N MET A 42 8.78 0.65 9.68
CA MET A 42 8.89 -0.81 9.58
C MET A 42 8.62 -1.49 10.92
N GLY A 43 9.14 -0.95 12.03
CA GLY A 43 8.83 -1.45 13.37
C GLY A 43 7.35 -1.31 13.73
N TYR A 44 6.73 -0.20 13.34
CA TYR A 44 5.30 0.02 13.57
C TYR A 44 4.44 -1.01 12.83
N ILE A 45 4.60 -1.14 11.51
CA ILE A 45 3.73 -2.01 10.69
C ILE A 45 3.96 -3.50 10.99
N THR A 46 5.19 -3.90 11.30
CA THR A 46 5.52 -5.31 11.61
C THR A 46 5.06 -5.76 13.00
N SER A 47 4.81 -4.82 13.92
CA SER A 47 4.33 -5.12 15.28
C SER A 47 2.83 -5.44 15.35
N ILE A 48 2.09 -5.21 14.26
CA ILE A 48 0.65 -5.42 14.22
C ILE A 48 0.36 -6.90 14.38
N SER A 49 -0.67 -7.19 15.17
CA SER A 49 -1.18 -8.55 15.27
C SER A 49 -2.67 -8.61 15.55
N TYR A 50 -3.30 -9.70 15.13
CA TYR A 50 -4.74 -9.90 15.21
C TYR A 50 -5.07 -11.14 16.01
N SER A 51 -6.18 -11.08 16.76
CA SER A 51 -6.77 -12.25 17.41
C SER A 51 -8.14 -12.51 16.81
N LEU A 52 -8.46 -13.77 16.53
CA LEU A 52 -9.79 -14.12 16.04
C LEU A 52 -10.75 -14.12 17.23
N LEU A 53 -11.86 -13.40 17.11
CA LEU A 53 -12.91 -13.44 18.12
C LEU A 53 -13.88 -14.58 17.78
N LEU A 54 -13.79 -15.68 18.53
CA LEU A 54 -14.73 -16.80 18.46
C LEU A 54 -15.66 -16.75 19.67
N GLN A 55 -16.96 -16.56 19.41
CA GLN A 55 -17.99 -16.44 20.47
C GLN A 55 -17.65 -15.39 21.54
N GLY A 56 -17.06 -14.26 21.14
CA GLY A 56 -16.67 -13.17 22.04
C GLY A 56 -15.40 -13.42 22.86
N ARG A 57 -14.69 -14.54 22.64
CA ARG A 57 -13.40 -14.82 23.26
C ARG A 57 -12.27 -14.72 22.22
N PRO A 58 -11.14 -14.09 22.54
CA PRO A 58 -9.99 -14.10 21.64
C PRO A 58 -9.42 -15.52 21.55
N PHE A 59 -9.22 -15.99 20.32
CA PHE A 59 -8.68 -17.29 19.99
C PHE A 59 -7.59 -17.16 18.93
N GLY A 60 -6.43 -17.75 19.21
CA GLY A 60 -5.28 -17.70 18.32
C GLY A 60 -4.70 -16.30 18.14
N HIS A 61 -3.57 -16.25 17.45
CA HIS A 61 -2.88 -15.02 17.10
C HIS A 61 -2.40 -15.14 15.66
N ILE A 62 -2.72 -14.13 14.87
CA ILE A 62 -2.32 -14.02 13.47
C ILE A 62 -1.39 -12.82 13.40
N VAL A 63 -0.13 -13.10 13.08
CA VAL A 63 0.84 -12.06 12.71
C VAL A 63 0.74 -11.91 11.20
N PRO A 64 0.25 -10.77 10.69
CA PRO A 64 0.26 -10.49 9.27
C PRO A 64 1.71 -10.39 8.77
N SER A 65 1.97 -10.84 7.55
CA SER A 65 3.25 -10.59 6.85
C SER A 65 3.19 -9.37 5.93
N ARG A 66 1.99 -8.79 5.77
CA ARG A 66 1.67 -7.70 4.84
C ARG A 66 0.42 -6.97 5.28
N GLY A 67 0.19 -5.83 4.65
CA GLY A 67 -1.00 -5.02 4.80
C GLY A 67 -0.89 -3.96 5.90
N LEU A 68 -1.78 -2.98 5.85
CA LEU A 68 -1.82 -1.82 6.73
C LEU A 68 -3.10 -1.82 7.56
N ARG A 69 -3.06 -1.22 8.76
CA ARG A 69 -4.20 -1.22 9.67
C ARG A 69 -5.26 -0.21 9.19
N GLN A 70 -6.44 -0.70 8.80
CA GLN A 70 -7.51 0.20 8.39
C GLN A 70 -8.00 1.07 9.56
N GLY A 71 -8.23 2.36 9.28
CA GLY A 71 -8.71 3.33 10.28
C GLY A 71 -7.61 3.92 11.17
N ASP A 72 -6.36 3.49 11.01
CA ASP A 72 -5.21 4.15 11.59
C ASP A 72 -4.72 5.31 10.68
N PRO A 73 -4.64 6.55 11.19
CA PRO A 73 -4.16 7.69 10.42
C PRO A 73 -2.78 7.47 9.78
N LEU A 74 -1.86 6.78 10.46
CA LEU A 74 -0.53 6.52 9.91
C LEU A 74 -0.60 5.58 8.71
N SER A 75 -1.39 4.52 8.82
CA SER A 75 -1.68 3.59 7.72
C SER A 75 -2.29 4.29 6.50
N SER A 76 -3.10 5.34 6.69
CA SER A 76 -3.60 6.16 5.59
C SER A 76 -2.50 6.95 4.87
N TYR A 77 -1.53 7.50 5.59
CA TYR A 77 -0.39 8.19 4.96
C TYR A 77 0.54 7.24 4.22
N LEU A 78 0.81 6.06 4.79
CA LEU A 78 1.63 5.03 4.16
C LEU A 78 0.98 4.53 2.86
N PHE A 79 -0.34 4.41 2.84
CA PHE A 79 -1.08 4.08 1.62
C PHE A 79 -0.88 5.11 0.51
N LEU A 80 -0.90 6.41 0.84
CA LEU A 80 -0.66 7.47 -0.13
C LEU A 80 0.76 7.43 -0.72
N ILE A 81 1.75 7.02 0.08
CA ILE A 81 3.12 6.81 -0.42
C ILE A 81 3.12 5.71 -1.49
N VAL A 82 2.46 4.58 -1.21
CA VAL A 82 2.28 3.47 -2.16
C VAL A 82 1.59 3.93 -3.45
N GLU A 83 0.47 4.65 -3.32
CA GLU A 83 -0.33 5.11 -4.46
C GLU A 83 0.40 6.14 -5.33
N LYS A 84 1.19 7.03 -4.71
CA LYS A 84 1.89 8.11 -5.41
C LYS A 84 3.00 7.60 -6.33
N ASP A 85 3.71 6.54 -5.95
CA ASP A 85 4.75 5.94 -6.78
C ASP A 85 4.16 5.02 -7.84
N ASP A 86 3.07 4.32 -7.55
CA ASP A 86 2.37 3.53 -8.56
C ASP A 86 1.82 4.44 -9.67
N SER A 87 1.40 5.67 -9.32
CA SER A 87 1.06 6.72 -10.29
C SER A 87 2.26 7.19 -11.10
N LEU A 88 3.45 7.28 -10.48
CA LEU A 88 4.70 7.64 -11.17
C LEU A 88 5.11 6.52 -12.14
N LEU A 89 4.98 5.25 -11.75
CA LEU A 89 5.21 4.08 -12.60
C LEU A 89 4.20 4.03 -13.77
N VAL A 90 2.91 4.29 -13.52
CA VAL A 90 1.90 4.38 -14.59
C VAL A 90 2.23 5.54 -15.55
N CYS A 91 2.62 6.70 -15.03
CA CYS A 91 3.07 7.83 -15.85
C CYS A 91 4.35 7.53 -16.63
N ASP A 92 5.28 6.75 -16.07
CA ASP A 92 6.50 6.30 -16.78
C ASP A 92 6.18 5.29 -17.87
N VAL A 93 5.23 4.38 -17.66
CA VAL A 93 4.82 3.40 -18.68
C VAL A 93 4.09 4.07 -19.85
N GLU A 94 3.30 5.13 -19.60
CA GLU A 94 2.73 5.96 -20.66
C GLU A 94 3.79 6.81 -21.37
N SER A 95 4.78 7.33 -20.64
CA SER A 95 5.87 8.16 -21.21
C SER A 95 6.85 7.36 -22.06
N LEU A 96 7.13 6.10 -21.69
CA LEU A 96 7.97 5.18 -22.46
C LEU A 96 7.29 4.73 -23.76
N LYS A 97 5.95 4.69 -23.82
CA LYS A 97 5.22 4.33 -25.04
C LYS A 97 5.20 5.45 -26.10
N ILE A 98 5.49 6.69 -25.70
CA ILE A 98 5.59 7.83 -26.62
C ILE A 98 7.03 7.96 -27.20
N MET A 99 8.04 7.40 -26.54
CA MET A 99 9.44 7.45 -27.01
C MET A 99 9.84 6.32 -27.98
N GLU A 100 9.12 5.20 -28.05
CA GLU A 100 9.37 4.16 -29.07
C GLU A 100 8.70 4.42 -30.43
N LEU A 101 8.03 5.57 -30.61
CA LEU A 101 7.41 5.97 -31.89
C LEU A 101 7.93 7.32 -32.42
N LYS A 102 9.22 7.60 -32.24
CA LYS A 102 9.92 8.66 -32.98
C LYS A 102 11.13 8.12 -33.72
#